data_AF-A0AAD6Q937-F1
#
_entry.id   AF-A0AAD6Q937-F1
#
_cell.length_a   1.000
_cell.length_b   1.000
_cell.length_c   1.000
_cell.angle_alpha   90.00
_cell.angle_beta   90.00
_cell.angle_gamma   90.00
#
_symmetry.space_group_name_H-M   'P 1'
#
loop_
_entity.id
_entity.type
_entity.pdbx_description
1 polymer ?
#
loop_
_entity_poly.entity_id
_entity_poly.type
_entity_poly.pdbx_seq_one_letter_code
_entity_poly.pdbx_strand_id
1 'polypeptide(L)' 'MDKKEMATRNKDSRARIEREILEMLEHPFLPPLYATLDSPRWSCLLTEFCPGGDLHVLRQRQPDRRFDEAAVRYV' A
#
# COMPACT_ATOMS: atom_id res chain seq x y z
N MET A 1 8.75 1.72 -7.83
CA MET A 1 9.28 3.06 -7.43
C MET A 1 10.53 3.35 -8.25
N ASP A 2 10.63 4.52 -8.89
CA ASP A 2 11.83 4.91 -9.65
C ASP A 2 12.93 5.33 -8.65
N LYS A 3 14.08 4.65 -8.69
CA LYS A 3 15.18 4.87 -7.74
C LYS A 3 15.78 6.27 -7.83
N LYS A 4 15.82 6.86 -9.03
CA LYS A 4 16.37 8.21 -9.21
C LYS A 4 15.45 9.25 -8.57
N GLU A 5 14.13 9.06 -8.68
CA GLU A 5 13.16 9.93 -8.01
C GLU A 5 13.18 9.76 -6.49
N MET A 6 13.34 8.52 -6.00
CA MET A 6 13.46 8.25 -4.57
C MET A 6 14.68 8.95 -3.96
N ALA A 7 15.84 8.84 -4.61
CA ALA A 7 17.06 9.53 -4.19
C ALA A 7 16.88 11.05 -4.21
N THR A 8 16.36 11.61 -5.30
CA THR A 8 16.13 13.08 -5.43
C THR A 8 15.21 13.63 -4.34
N ARG A 9 14.25 12.82 -3.86
CA ARG A 9 13.26 13.21 -2.84
C ARG A 9 13.62 12.75 -1.43
N ASN A 10 14.81 12.19 -1.21
CA ASN A 10 15.24 11.59 0.06
C ASN A 10 14.23 10.56 0.62
N LYS A 11 13.66 9.72 -0.25
CA LYS A 11 12.65 8.70 0.11
C LYS A 11 13.22 7.30 0.30
N ASP A 12 14.51 7.09 0.09
CA ASP A 12 15.12 5.76 0.15
C ASP A 12 15.00 5.12 1.54
N SER A 13 15.20 5.90 2.62
CA SER A 13 15.04 5.40 3.99
C SER A 13 13.61 4.95 4.26
N ARG A 14 12.63 5.73 3.81
CA ARG A 14 11.21 5.41 3.95
C ARG A 14 10.83 4.16 3.17
N ALA A 15 11.25 4.05 1.92
CA ALA A 15 10.99 2.87 1.09
C ALA A 15 11.60 1.60 1.69
N ARG A 16 12.80 1.71 2.29
CA ARG A 16 13.44 0.60 3.00
C ARG A 16 12.65 0.18 4.24
N ILE A 17 12.23 1.13 5.07
CA ILE A 17 11.43 0.84 6.27
C ILE A 17 10.08 0.21 5.90
N GLU A 18 9.40 0.73 4.87
CA GLU A 18 8.14 0.15 4.39
C GLU A 18 8.30 -1.32 3.99
N ARG A 19 9.39 -1.67 3.29
CA ARG A 19 9.71 -3.07 2.97
C ARG A 19 9.95 -3.91 4.22
N GLU A 20 10.81 -3.46 5.14
CA GLU A 20 11.15 -4.21 6.36
C GLU A 20 9.90 -4.47 7.22
N ILE A 21 8.99 -3.50 7.32
CA ILE A 21 7.71 -3.69 8.03
C ILE A 21 6.84 -4.74 7.34
N LEU A 22 6.71 -4.67 6.01
CA LEU A 22 5.88 -5.61 5.24
C LEU A 22 6.44 -7.04 5.26
N GLU A 23 7.76 -7.21 5.37
CA GLU A 23 8.40 -8.52 5.53
C GLU A 23 8.13 -9.15 6.90
N MET A 24 7.93 -8.34 7.93
CA MET A 24 7.65 -8.80 9.30
C MET A 24 6.17 -9.04 9.58
N LEU A 25 5.29 -8.63 8.69
CA LEU A 25 3.88 -8.48 8.99
C LEU A 25 3.04 -9.56 8.29
N GLU A 26 2.58 -10.53 9.07
CA GLU A 26 1.54 -11.49 8.68
C GLU A 26 0.27 -11.20 9.49
N HIS A 27 -0.73 -10.56 8.88
CA HIS A 27 -1.96 -10.17 9.57
C HIS A 27 -3.19 -10.36 8.67
N PRO A 28 -4.32 -10.89 9.18
CA PRO A 28 -5.51 -11.17 8.37
C PRO A 28 -6.17 -9.96 7.69
N PHE A 29 -5.79 -8.73 8.06
CA PHE A 29 -6.34 -7.49 7.47
C PHE A 29 -5.33 -6.70 6.64
N LEU A 30 -4.12 -7.24 6.42
CA LEU A 30 -3.08 -6.56 5.67
C LEU A 30 -2.56 -7.47 4.56
N PRO A 31 -2.46 -6.97 3.31
CA PRO A 31 -1.92 -7.74 2.20
C PRO A 31 -0.49 -8.22 2.52
N PRO A 32 -0.21 -9.53 2.46
CA PRO A 32 1.13 -10.04 2.66
C PRO A 32 2.06 -9.61 1.51
N LEU A 33 3.35 -9.49 1.81
CA LEU A 33 4.39 -9.29 0.81
C LEU A 33 4.82 -10.64 0.23
N TYR A 34 4.54 -10.88 -1.05
CA TYR A 34 4.92 -12.11 -1.73
C TYR A 34 6.38 -12.10 -2.18
N ALA A 35 6.86 -10.97 -2.71
CA ALA A 35 8.22 -10.83 -3.22
C ALA A 35 8.62 -9.37 -3.36
N THR A 36 9.93 -9.13 -3.48
CA THR A 36 10.48 -7.85 -3.89
C THR A 36 11.23 -8.01 -5.21
N LEU A 37 11.09 -7.03 -6.10
CA LEU A 37 11.81 -7.00 -7.38
C LEU A 37 12.66 -5.76 -7.41
N ASP A 38 13.94 -5.96 -7.64
CA ASP A 38 14.91 -4.89 -7.63
C ASP A 38 15.70 -4.90 -8.95
N SER A 39 15.65 -3.78 -9.66
CA SER A 39 16.27 -3.59 -10.97
C SER A 39 17.10 -2.30 -10.93
N PRO A 40 17.94 -2.04 -11.95
CA PRO A 40 18.75 -0.81 -11.98
C PRO A 40 17.95 0.48 -11.85
N ARG A 41 16.71 0.49 -12.38
CA ARG A 41 15.83 1.67 -12.37
C ARG A 41 14.71 1.59 -11.34
N TRP A 42 14.15 0.42 -11.12
CA TRP A 42 12.93 0.23 -10.34
C TRP A 42 13.16 -0.64 -9.11
N SER A 43 12.51 -0.28 -8.02
CA SER A 43 12.28 -1.15 -6.86
C SER A 43 10.77 -1.36 -6.69
N CYS A 44 10.33 -2.61 -6.61
CA CYS A 44 8.91 -3.00 -6.60
C CYS A 44 8.61 -3.98 -5.46
N LEU A 45 7.42 -3.85 -4.89
CA LEU A 45 6.87 -4.74 -3.85
C LEU A 45 5.67 -5.47 -4.44
N LEU A 46 5.67 -6.80 -4.39
CA LEU A 46 4.58 -7.64 -4.86
C LEU A 46 3.70 -8.05 -3.68
N THR A 47 2.43 -7.67 -3.72
CA THR A 47 1.45 -7.92 -2.64
C THR A 47 0.15 -8.48 -3.21
N GLU A 48 -0.75 -8.91 -2.33
CA GLU A 48 -2.09 -9.33 -2.72
C GLU A 48 -2.87 -8.22 -3.44
N PHE A 49 -3.61 -8.59 -4.47
CA PHE A 49 -4.47 -7.66 -5.21
C PHE A 49 -5.79 -7.43 -4.46
N CYS A 50 -6.06 -6.18 -4.09
CA CYS A 50 -7.32 -5.78 -3.46
C CYS A 50 -8.32 -5.26 -4.51
N PRO A 51 -9.30 -6.07 -4.97
CA PRO A 51 -10.23 -5.67 -6.03
C PRO A 51 -11.17 -4.52 -5.64
N GLY A 52 -11.39 -4.30 -4.34
CA GLY A 52 -12.18 -3.18 -3.83
C GLY A 52 -11.55 -1.81 -4.06
N GLY A 53 -10.24 -1.77 -4.35
CA GLY A 53 -9.50 -0.52 -4.53
C GLY A 53 -9.34 0.28 -3.23
N ASP A 54 -9.11 1.58 -3.39
CA ASP A 54 -8.79 2.48 -2.28
C ASP A 54 -10.05 3.01 -1.57
N LEU A 55 -10.02 2.95 -0.23
CA LEU A 55 -11.16 3.36 0.62
C LEU A 55 -11.47 4.85 0.46
N HIS A 56 -10.47 5.72 0.26
CA HIS A 56 -10.70 7.13 0.02
C HIS A 56 -11.46 7.32 -1.30
N VAL A 57 -11.07 6.64 -2.38
CA VAL A 57 -11.79 6.69 -3.66
C VAL A 57 -13.21 6.18 -3.52
N LEU A 58 -13.42 5.06 -2.81
CA LEU A 58 -14.76 4.53 -2.55
C LEU A 58 -15.63 5.52 -1.77
N ARG A 59 -15.06 6.18 -0.75
CA ARG A 59 -15.76 7.18 0.07
C ARG A 59 -16.21 8.38 -0.75
N GLN A 60 -15.38 8.86 -1.67
CA GLN A 60 -15.74 10.01 -2.52
C GLN A 60 -16.95 9.73 -3.41
N ARG A 61 -17.28 8.45 -3.66
CA ARG A 61 -18.44 8.03 -4.46
C ARG A 61 -19.71 7.88 -3.62
N GLN A 62 -19.62 7.94 -2.30
CA GLN A 62 -20.79 7.82 -1.43
C GLN A 62 -21.53 9.16 -1.29
N PRO A 63 -22.85 9.12 -1.04
CA PRO A 63 -23.61 10.29 -0.59
C PRO A 63 -22.93 10.95 0.62
N ASP A 64 -22.84 12.27 0.62
CA ASP A 64 -22.19 13.08 1.67
C ASP A 64 -20.75 12.68 2.02
N ARG A 65 -20.09 11.87 1.17
CA ARG A 65 -18.76 11.29 1.39
C ARG A 65 -18.66 10.49 2.69
N ARG A 66 -19.73 9.76 3.05
CA ARG A 66 -19.82 8.93 4.25
C ARG A 66 -20.23 7.51 3.89
N PHE A 67 -19.71 6.54 4.63
CA PHE A 67 -20.20 5.17 4.56
C PHE A 67 -21.33 4.99 5.57
N ASP A 68 -22.24 4.06 5.26
CA ASP A 68 -23.21 3.58 6.25
C ASP A 68 -22.49 2.89 7.42
N GLU A 69 -23.04 3.00 8.62
CA GLU A 69 -22.44 2.44 9.84
C GLU A 69 -22.19 0.94 9.74
N ALA A 70 -23.08 0.21 9.08
CA ALA A 70 -22.93 -1.23 8.86
C ALA A 70 -21.70 -1.58 7.99
N ALA A 71 -21.32 -0.71 7.06
CA ALA A 71 -20.21 -0.93 6.13
C ALA A 71 -18.83 -0.71 6.77
N VAL A 72 -18.75 0.04 7.88
CA VAL A 72 -17.48 0.37 8.55
C VAL A 72 -17.14 -0.55 9.72
N ARG A 73 -17.99 -1.55 10.02
CA ARG A 73 -17.85 -2.42 11.20
C ARG A 73 -16.51 -3.18 11.28
N TYR A 74 -15.95 -3.55 10.14
CA TYR A 74 -14.77 -4.41 10.03
C TYR A 74 -13.62 -3.76 9.25
N VAL A 75 -13.71 -2.44 9.03
CA VAL A 75 -12.67 -1.67 8.34
C VAL A 75 -11.59 -1.26 9.31
#